data_AF-A0A915BHH6-F1
#
_entry.id   AF-A0A915BHH6-F1
#
_cell.length_a   1.000
_cell.length_b   1.000
_cell.length_c   1.000
_cell.angle_alpha   90.00
_cell.angle_beta   90.00
_cell.angle_gamma   90.00
#
_symmetry.space_group_name_H-M   'P 1'
#
loop_
_entity.id
_entity.type
_entity.pdbx_description
1 polymer ?
#
loop_
_entity_poly.entity_id
_entity_poly.type
_entity_poly.pdbx_seq_one_letter_code
_entity_poly.pdbx_strand_id
1 'polypeptide(L)'
;MFTVNGRICGRLAEIIPEQLYFCSFYDRPKSDASTSYYYVDDDVHYDSFYSDFGPLNLSVLYRFCVKLDEKLKALSGKKRIVVCSGSSDEARVNAAYLVGSFCVIYLGVTAEIAYLRLHKAEPNGFVGFRDAAMGAPTYRLHLHNVLRGVEKALKLKWVSFESFDPDEY
;
A
#
# COMPACT_ATOMS: atom_id res chain seq x y z
N MET A 1 22.30 7.81 1.45
CA MET A 1 21.36 6.71 1.11
C MET A 1 20.73 6.26 2.42
N PHE A 2 19.41 6.41 2.58
CA PHE A 2 18.70 5.98 3.79
C PHE A 2 18.69 4.45 3.87
N THR A 3 18.99 3.91 5.05
CA THR A 3 18.96 2.46 5.34
C THR A 3 18.04 2.21 6.52
N VAL A 4 17.33 1.08 6.48
CA VAL A 4 16.45 0.64 7.57
C VAL A 4 17.11 -0.44 8.40
N ASN A 5 16.74 -0.50 9.68
CA ASN A 5 17.17 -1.57 10.57
C ASN A 5 16.28 -2.81 10.35
N GLY A 6 16.86 -4.00 10.44
CA GLY A 6 16.11 -5.26 10.30
C GLY A 6 16.24 -5.95 8.94
N ARG A 7 15.76 -7.19 8.86
CA ARG A 7 15.88 -8.02 7.65
C ARG A 7 14.73 -7.74 6.68
N ILE A 8 15.05 -7.01 5.61
CA ILE A 8 14.09 -6.64 4.56
C ILE A 8 13.75 -7.88 3.69
N CYS A 9 12.47 -8.00 3.34
CA CYS A 9 11.99 -8.85 2.26
C CYS A 9 11.80 -7.99 1.00
N GLY A 10 12.65 -8.19 -0.01
CA GLY A 10 12.72 -7.33 -1.19
C GLY A 10 13.68 -6.16 -0.99
N ARG A 11 13.24 -4.94 -1.30
CA ARG A 11 14.05 -3.72 -1.22
C ARG A 11 13.27 -2.57 -0.58
N LEU A 12 13.99 -1.52 -0.19
CA LEU A 12 13.41 -0.25 0.25
C LEU A 12 13.07 0.61 -0.97
N ALA A 13 11.82 1.01 -1.11
CA ALA A 13 11.37 1.98 -2.11
C ALA A 13 11.15 3.36 -1.50
N GLU A 14 11.71 4.38 -2.13
CA GLU A 14 11.39 5.77 -1.81
C GLU A 14 10.13 6.21 -2.56
N ILE A 15 9.13 6.66 -1.80
CA ILE A 15 7.82 7.07 -2.32
C ILE A 15 7.72 8.60 -2.39
N ILE A 16 8.11 9.26 -1.31
CA ILE A 16 8.29 10.72 -1.22
C ILE A 16 9.73 10.95 -0.71
N PRO A 17 10.57 11.69 -1.45
CA PRO A 17 11.96 11.91 -1.09
C PRO A 17 12.13 12.36 0.36
N GLU A 18 12.99 11.65 1.09
CA GLU A 18 13.35 11.92 2.50
C GLU A 18 12.17 11.95 3.50
N GLN A 19 10.97 11.49 3.10
CA GLN A 19 9.77 11.58 3.95
C GLN A 19 9.02 10.25 4.06
N LEU A 20 8.77 9.58 2.94
CA LEU A 20 7.94 8.37 2.88
C LEU A 20 8.64 7.26 2.11
N TYR A 21 8.77 6.12 2.74
CA TYR A 21 9.35 4.91 2.18
C TYR A 21 8.37 3.73 2.32
N PHE A 22 8.59 2.71 1.51
CA PHE A 22 7.84 1.45 1.54
C PHE A 22 8.79 0.26 1.48
N CYS A 23 8.58 -0.73 2.34
CA CYS A 23 9.27 -2.01 2.28
C CYS A 23 8.51 -3.10 3.03
N SER A 24 9.02 -4.32 2.98
CA SER A 24 8.50 -5.46 3.74
C SER A 24 9.60 -6.03 4.62
N PHE A 25 9.25 -6.61 5.76
CA PHE A 25 10.21 -7.17 6.71
C PHE A 25 9.91 -8.62 7.04
N TYR A 26 10.95 -9.42 7.25
CA TYR A 26 10.85 -10.70 7.94
C TYR A 26 10.72 -10.49 9.45
N ASP A 27 11.53 -9.59 9.99
CA ASP A 27 11.57 -9.24 11.40
C ASP A 27 11.20 -7.77 11.57
N ARG A 28 10.17 -7.45 12.38
CA ARG A 28 9.60 -6.10 12.50
C ARG A 28 10.52 -5.17 13.33
N PRO A 29 11.31 -4.24 12.73
CA PRO A 29 12.02 -3.23 13.51
C PRO A 29 11.08 -2.32 14.30
N LYS A 30 11.60 -1.80 15.41
CA LYS A 30 10.93 -0.78 16.23
C LYS A 30 11.29 0.61 15.74
N SER A 31 10.34 1.53 15.85
CA SER A 31 10.55 2.96 15.57
C SER A 31 11.59 3.57 16.50
N ASP A 32 12.34 4.54 15.98
CA ASP A 32 13.41 5.23 16.67
C ASP A 32 13.27 6.77 16.58
N ALA A 33 14.32 7.51 16.94
CA ALA A 33 14.33 8.98 16.93
C ALA A 33 14.18 9.58 15.52
N SER A 34 14.59 8.85 14.48
CA SER A 34 14.65 9.30 13.09
C SER A 34 13.62 8.65 12.17
N THR A 35 13.15 7.45 12.53
CA THR A 35 12.32 6.61 11.67
C THR A 35 11.09 6.12 12.42
N SER A 36 9.92 6.30 11.81
CA SER A 36 8.64 5.75 12.26
C SER A 36 8.23 4.62 11.33
N TYR A 37 8.23 3.39 11.82
CA TYR A 37 7.67 2.25 11.10
C TYR A 37 6.16 2.18 11.30
N TYR A 38 5.42 2.03 10.20
CA TYR A 38 3.97 1.89 10.18
C TYR A 38 3.62 0.57 9.50
N TYR A 39 3.25 -0.44 10.30
CA TYR A 39 2.88 -1.76 9.80
C TYR A 39 1.41 -1.79 9.42
N VAL A 40 1.15 -2.06 8.14
CA VAL A 40 -0.20 -2.16 7.56
C VAL A 40 -0.96 -3.31 8.19
N ASP A 41 -0.31 -4.47 8.37
CA ASP A 41 -0.94 -5.70 8.87
C ASP A 41 -1.53 -5.57 10.29
N ASP A 42 -1.13 -4.55 11.05
CA ASP A 42 -1.65 -4.33 12.42
C ASP A 42 -3.03 -3.66 12.41
N ASP A 43 -3.36 -2.98 11.32
CA ASP A 43 -4.60 -2.20 11.19
C ASP A 43 -5.62 -2.84 10.24
N VAL A 44 -5.20 -3.77 9.38
CA VAL A 44 -6.03 -4.26 8.29
C VAL A 44 -6.00 -5.78 8.21
N HIS A 45 -7.17 -6.36 7.98
CA HIS A 45 -7.35 -7.76 7.66
C HIS A 45 -8.27 -7.87 6.44
N TYR A 46 -7.99 -8.82 5.56
CA TYR A 46 -8.87 -9.13 4.45
C TYR A 46 -9.64 -10.41 4.79
N ASP A 47 -10.96 -10.31 4.82
CA ASP A 47 -11.84 -11.46 5.05
C ASP A 47 -12.03 -12.21 3.72
N SER A 48 -11.34 -13.34 3.57
CA SER A 48 -11.40 -14.14 2.35
C SER A 48 -12.68 -14.97 2.25
N PHE A 49 -13.23 -15.09 1.04
CA PHE A 49 -14.32 -16.03 0.76
C PHE A 49 -13.80 -17.45 0.58
N TYR A 50 -12.66 -17.61 -0.09
CA TYR A 50 -11.94 -18.86 -0.26
C TYR A 50 -10.42 -18.62 -0.18
N SER A 51 -9.72 -18.65 -1.32
CA SER A 51 -8.27 -18.41 -1.42
C SER A 51 -7.92 -17.02 -1.94
N ASP A 52 -8.92 -16.17 -2.20
CA ASP A 52 -8.76 -14.74 -2.43
C ASP A 52 -8.16 -14.05 -1.19
N PHE A 53 -7.36 -13.01 -1.42
CA PHE A 53 -6.60 -12.35 -0.37
C PHE A 53 -6.61 -10.82 -0.49
N GLY A 54 -7.33 -10.28 -1.46
CA GLY A 54 -7.32 -8.86 -1.77
C GLY A 54 -7.82 -8.55 -3.19
N PRO A 55 -7.72 -7.27 -3.62
CA PRO A 55 -7.19 -6.14 -2.84
C PRO A 55 -8.11 -5.77 -1.67
N LEU A 56 -7.56 -5.05 -0.69
CA LEU A 56 -8.34 -4.46 0.40
C LEU A 56 -9.42 -3.52 -0.15
N ASN A 57 -10.56 -3.42 0.54
CA ASN A 57 -11.73 -2.69 0.09
C ASN A 57 -11.58 -1.15 0.22
N LEU A 58 -12.59 -0.41 -0.24
CA LEU A 58 -12.54 1.05 -0.29
C LEU A 58 -12.53 1.71 1.11
N SER A 59 -13.27 1.18 2.09
CA SER A 59 -13.25 1.69 3.47
C SER A 59 -11.87 1.53 4.11
N VAL A 60 -11.23 0.37 3.92
CA VAL A 60 -9.85 0.15 4.38
C VAL A 60 -8.87 1.10 3.69
N LEU A 61 -8.98 1.26 2.36
CA LEU A 61 -8.13 2.20 1.62
C LEU A 61 -8.31 3.64 2.13
N TYR A 62 -9.55 4.08 2.34
CA TYR A 62 -9.85 5.40 2.87
C TYR A 62 -9.18 5.65 4.22
N ARG A 63 -9.42 4.76 5.19
CA ARG A 63 -8.87 4.87 6.55
C ARG A 63 -7.35 4.85 6.53
N PHE A 64 -6.75 4.00 5.69
CA PHE A 64 -5.30 3.98 5.50
C PHE A 64 -4.78 5.32 4.99
N CYS A 65 -5.39 5.89 3.95
CA CYS A 65 -4.95 7.14 3.35
C CYS A 65 -5.04 8.31 4.33
N VAL A 66 -6.16 8.45 5.05
CA VAL A 66 -6.34 9.48 6.08
C VAL A 66 -5.28 9.35 7.17
N LYS A 67 -5.10 8.14 7.72
CA LYS A 67 -4.12 7.88 8.79
C LYS A 67 -2.68 8.16 8.33
N LEU A 68 -2.33 7.82 7.09
CA LEU A 68 -0.99 8.09 6.56
C LEU A 68 -0.75 9.58 6.35
N ASP A 69 -1.73 10.31 5.81
CA ASP A 69 -1.67 11.75 5.62
C ASP A 69 -1.52 12.50 6.97
N GLU A 70 -2.29 12.11 7.98
CA GLU A 70 -2.17 12.64 9.35
C GLU A 70 -0.76 12.40 9.93
N LYS A 71 -0.21 11.19 9.76
CA LYS A 71 1.15 10.87 10.21
C LYS A 71 2.21 11.71 9.50
N LEU A 72 2.09 11.88 8.18
CA LEU A 72 3.00 12.71 7.38
C LEU A 72 2.97 14.16 7.87
N LYS A 73 1.78 14.73 8.09
CA LYS A 73 1.60 16.09 8.62
C LYS A 73 2.18 16.24 10.03
N ALA A 74 1.92 15.28 10.92
CA ALA A 74 2.41 15.32 12.30
C ALA A 74 3.94 15.22 12.41
N LEU A 75 4.57 14.42 11.53
CA LEU A 75 6.00 14.17 11.52
C LEU A 75 6.78 15.09 10.59
N SER A 76 6.12 15.97 9.82
CA SER A 76 6.68 16.86 8.80
C SER A 76 8.12 17.33 9.10
N GLY A 77 9.09 16.68 8.44
CA GLY A 77 10.53 17.01 8.53
C GLY A 77 11.27 16.53 9.79
N LYS A 78 10.58 15.95 10.77
CA LYS A 78 11.15 15.44 12.03
C LYS A 78 11.59 13.98 11.94
N LYS A 79 10.80 13.15 11.25
CA LYS A 79 11.08 11.72 11.08
C LYS A 79 10.67 11.24 9.68
N ARG A 80 11.38 10.23 9.18
CA ARG A 80 10.97 9.46 8.00
C ARG A 80 9.88 8.47 8.40
N ILE A 81 8.89 8.27 7.54
CA ILE A 81 7.89 7.22 7.69
C ILE A 81 8.26 6.08 6.75
N VAL A 82 8.25 4.86 7.28
CA VAL A 82 8.37 3.65 6.48
C VAL A 82 7.07 2.87 6.63
N VAL A 83 6.29 2.79 5.56
CA VAL A 83 5.11 1.91 5.51
C VAL A 83 5.59 0.49 5.26
N CYS A 84 5.13 -0.42 6.10
CA CYS A 84 5.65 -1.78 6.20
C CYS A 84 4.55 -2.82 6.06
N SER A 85 4.91 -3.94 5.44
CA SER A 85 4.14 -5.19 5.47
C SER A 85 4.99 -6.34 6.00
N GLY A 86 4.34 -7.42 6.39
CA GLY A 86 4.96 -8.72 6.60
C GLY A 86 5.54 -9.30 5.30
N SER A 87 6.17 -10.46 5.40
CA SER A 87 6.94 -11.06 4.31
C SER A 87 6.13 -11.94 3.35
N SER A 88 4.85 -12.21 3.59
CA SER A 88 4.04 -13.01 2.66
C SER A 88 3.68 -12.21 1.42
N ASP A 89 3.67 -12.85 0.24
CA ASP A 89 3.43 -12.15 -1.02
C ASP A 89 2.07 -11.45 -1.05
N GLU A 90 1.06 -12.01 -0.40
CA GLU A 90 -0.27 -11.43 -0.24
C GLU A 90 -0.26 -10.13 0.58
N ALA A 91 0.44 -10.12 1.72
CA ALA A 91 0.56 -8.92 2.56
C ALA A 91 1.31 -7.81 1.80
N ARG A 92 2.35 -8.19 1.08
CA ARG A 92 3.21 -7.28 0.33
C ARG A 92 2.46 -6.59 -0.80
N VAL A 93 1.68 -7.33 -1.59
CA VAL A 93 0.91 -6.72 -2.68
C VAL A 93 -0.27 -5.89 -2.16
N ASN A 94 -0.91 -6.28 -1.05
CA ASN A 94 -1.96 -5.48 -0.43
C ASN A 94 -1.43 -4.15 0.13
N ALA A 95 -0.29 -4.17 0.82
CA ALA A 95 0.33 -2.94 1.32
C ALA A 95 0.83 -2.06 0.15
N ALA A 96 1.37 -2.66 -0.91
CA ALA A 96 1.72 -1.93 -2.13
C ALA A 96 0.48 -1.31 -2.79
N TYR A 97 -0.65 -2.01 -2.84
CA TYR A 97 -1.94 -1.46 -3.30
C TYR A 97 -2.34 -0.21 -2.51
N LEU A 98 -2.28 -0.25 -1.18
CA LEU A 98 -2.62 0.88 -0.33
C LEU A 98 -1.69 2.10 -0.56
N VAL A 99 -0.37 1.88 -0.53
CA VAL A 99 0.62 2.96 -0.74
C VAL A 99 0.53 3.53 -2.16
N GLY A 100 0.33 2.67 -3.17
CA GLY A 100 0.18 3.10 -4.56
C GLY A 100 -1.08 3.91 -4.77
N SER A 101 -2.18 3.47 -4.17
CA SER A 101 -3.46 4.19 -4.24
C SER A 101 -3.36 5.54 -3.51
N PHE A 102 -2.69 5.60 -2.37
CA PHE A 102 -2.36 6.88 -1.71
C PHE A 102 -1.58 7.82 -2.63
N CYS A 103 -0.59 7.31 -3.38
CA CYS A 103 0.14 8.12 -4.35
C CYS A 103 -0.80 8.70 -5.42
N VAL A 104 -1.72 7.90 -5.95
CA VAL A 104 -2.69 8.35 -6.96
C VAL A 104 -3.66 9.38 -6.37
N ILE A 105 -4.21 9.12 -5.19
CA ILE A 105 -5.28 9.93 -4.58
C ILE A 105 -4.73 11.23 -3.98
N TYR A 106 -3.69 11.16 -3.14
CA TYR A 106 -3.18 12.29 -2.36
C TYR A 106 -2.02 13.02 -3.03
N LEU A 107 -1.17 12.32 -3.80
CA LEU A 107 -0.03 12.94 -4.48
C LEU A 107 -0.33 13.30 -5.95
N GLY A 108 -1.50 12.90 -6.47
CA GLY A 108 -1.93 13.21 -7.83
C GLY A 108 -1.05 12.61 -8.93
N VAL A 109 -0.25 11.59 -8.63
CA VAL A 109 0.57 10.92 -9.65
C VAL A 109 -0.25 9.89 -10.43
N THR A 110 0.16 9.59 -11.66
CA THR A 110 -0.52 8.56 -12.46
C THR A 110 -0.30 7.16 -11.86
N ALA A 111 -1.21 6.22 -12.17
CA ALA A 111 -1.08 4.83 -11.74
C ALA A 111 0.25 4.19 -12.20
N GLU A 112 0.75 4.58 -13.37
CA GLU A 112 2.05 4.16 -13.91
C GLU A 112 3.20 4.59 -12.98
N ILE A 113 3.25 5.88 -12.63
CA ILE A 113 4.32 6.41 -11.77
C ILE A 113 4.23 5.81 -10.36
N ALA A 114 3.02 5.65 -9.82
CA ALA A 114 2.81 4.99 -8.53
C ALA A 114 3.33 3.54 -8.56
N TYR A 115 2.98 2.77 -9.60
CA TYR A 115 3.45 1.40 -9.78
C TYR A 115 4.98 1.32 -9.88
N LEU A 116 5.62 2.18 -10.69
CA LEU A 116 7.08 2.20 -10.83
C LEU A 116 7.80 2.51 -9.51
N ARG A 117 7.23 3.36 -8.65
CA ARG A 117 7.79 3.62 -7.31
C ARG A 117 7.74 2.36 -6.44
N LEU A 118 6.60 1.66 -6.43
CA LEU A 118 6.41 0.44 -5.63
C LEU A 118 7.21 -0.74 -6.14
N HIS A 119 7.32 -0.91 -7.46
CA HIS A 119 8.04 -2.02 -8.07
C HIS A 119 9.53 -2.04 -7.66
N LYS A 120 10.10 -0.90 -7.26
CA LYS A 120 11.45 -0.85 -6.68
C LYS A 120 11.58 -1.69 -5.40
N ALA A 121 10.51 -1.86 -4.63
CA ALA A 121 10.49 -2.68 -3.42
C ALA A 121 10.37 -4.18 -3.70
N GLU A 122 9.77 -4.57 -4.83
CA GLU A 122 9.68 -5.96 -5.29
C GLU A 122 10.06 -6.07 -6.78
N PRO A 123 11.37 -6.12 -7.09
CA PRO A 123 11.87 -6.20 -8.46
C PRO A 123 11.48 -7.47 -9.22
N ASN A 124 11.16 -8.56 -8.51
CA ASN A 124 10.67 -9.80 -9.14
C ASN A 124 9.16 -9.72 -9.47
N GLY A 125 8.49 -8.63 -9.10
CA GLY A 125 7.08 -8.40 -9.33
C GLY A 125 6.19 -8.90 -8.20
N PHE A 126 5.10 -8.17 -7.95
CA PHE A 126 4.09 -8.58 -6.99
C PHE A 126 3.19 -9.68 -7.57
N VAL A 127 2.72 -10.59 -6.71
CA VAL A 127 1.70 -11.58 -7.09
C VAL A 127 0.41 -10.88 -7.55
N GLY A 128 -0.28 -11.45 -8.53
CA GLY A 128 -1.57 -10.93 -8.98
C GLY A 128 -2.72 -11.42 -8.10
N PHE A 129 -3.69 -10.54 -7.84
CA PHE A 129 -4.92 -10.86 -7.13
C PHE A 129 -5.74 -11.88 -7.90
N ARG A 130 -6.41 -12.79 -7.19
CA ARG A 130 -7.23 -13.85 -7.76
C ARG A 130 -8.70 -13.65 -7.41
N ASP A 131 -9.56 -14.39 -8.08
CA ASP A 131 -10.98 -14.44 -7.78
C ASP A 131 -11.30 -15.33 -6.57
N ALA A 132 -12.54 -15.21 -6.08
CA ALA A 132 -13.08 -15.94 -4.94
C ALA A 132 -13.64 -17.33 -5.27
N ALA A 133 -13.52 -17.81 -6.52
CA ALA A 133 -14.01 -19.14 -6.86
C ALA A 133 -13.18 -20.25 -6.23
N MET A 134 -13.83 -21.40 -6.06
CA MET A 134 -13.17 -22.64 -5.66
C MET A 134 -12.28 -23.18 -6.78
N GLY A 135 -11.08 -23.64 -6.41
CA GLY A 135 -10.14 -24.28 -7.34
C GLY A 135 -8.98 -23.37 -7.76
N ALA A 136 -8.40 -23.67 -8.92
CA ALA A 136 -7.26 -22.92 -9.46
C ALA A 136 -7.73 -21.62 -10.13
N PRO A 137 -7.02 -20.49 -9.93
CA PRO A 137 -7.40 -19.24 -10.56
C PRO A 137 -7.11 -19.31 -12.07
N THR A 138 -8.09 -18.88 -12.87
CA THR A 138 -7.97 -18.81 -14.33
C THR A 138 -7.43 -17.46 -14.81
N TYR A 139 -7.50 -16.44 -13.96
CA TYR A 139 -7.00 -15.10 -14.22
C TYR A 139 -6.39 -14.49 -12.95
N ARG A 140 -5.39 -13.62 -13.14
CA ARG A 140 -4.80 -12.85 -12.05
C ARG A 140 -4.75 -11.37 -12.41
N LEU A 141 -5.35 -10.53 -11.57
CA LEU A 141 -5.35 -9.09 -11.74
C LEU A 141 -4.10 -8.49 -11.10
N HIS A 142 -3.18 -7.99 -11.92
CA HIS A 142 -1.94 -7.39 -11.44
C HIS A 142 -2.16 -6.03 -10.75
N LEU A 143 -1.29 -5.71 -9.79
CA LEU A 143 -1.30 -4.45 -9.03
C LEU A 143 -1.43 -3.20 -9.92
N HIS A 144 -0.67 -3.14 -11.02
CA HIS A 144 -0.74 -2.03 -11.97
C HIS A 144 -2.16 -1.81 -12.53
N ASN A 145 -2.89 -2.89 -12.84
CA ASN A 145 -4.26 -2.81 -13.34
C ASN A 145 -5.24 -2.32 -12.27
N VAL A 146 -5.04 -2.74 -11.02
CA VAL A 146 -5.83 -2.25 -9.87
C VAL A 146 -5.63 -0.74 -9.69
N LEU A 147 -4.39 -0.26 -9.72
CA LEU A 147 -4.07 1.17 -9.61
C LEU A 147 -4.68 2.00 -10.77
N ARG A 148 -4.68 1.46 -11.99
CA ARG A 148 -5.36 2.10 -13.13
C ARG A 148 -6.88 2.14 -12.94
N GLY A 149 -7.45 1.15 -12.28
CA GLY A 149 -8.85 1.15 -11.86
C GLY A 149 -9.15 2.31 -10.92
N VAL A 150 -8.32 2.49 -9.88
CA VAL A 150 -8.43 3.62 -8.92
C VAL A 150 -8.32 4.95 -9.65
N GLU A 151 -7.28 5.13 -10.47
CA GLU A 151 -7.08 6.37 -11.24
C GLU A 151 -8.28 6.69 -12.14
N LYS A 152 -8.82 5.67 -12.83
CA LYS A 152 -9.99 5.85 -13.71
C LYS A 152 -11.25 6.18 -12.92
N ALA A 153 -11.47 5.53 -11.77
CA ALA A 153 -12.61 5.81 -10.89
C ALA A 153 -12.60 7.27 -10.40
N LEU A 154 -11.44 7.81 -10.02
CA LEU A 154 -11.28 9.21 -9.64
C LEU A 154 -11.58 10.15 -10.82
N LYS A 155 -11.03 9.86 -12.01
CA LYS A 155 -11.27 10.67 -13.24
C LYS A 155 -12.74 10.73 -13.62
N LEU A 156 -13.46 9.61 -13.43
CA LEU A 156 -14.90 9.51 -13.71
C LEU A 156 -15.77 9.95 -12.55
N LYS A 157 -15.18 10.41 -11.43
CA LYS A 157 -15.88 10.83 -10.20
C LYS A 157 -16.78 9.74 -9.61
N TRP A 158 -16.40 8.47 -9.77
CA TRP A 158 -17.08 7.34 -9.13
C TRP A 158 -16.73 7.23 -7.65
N VAL A 159 -15.59 7.81 -7.26
CA VAL A 159 -15.10 7.85 -5.89
C VAL A 159 -14.63 9.27 -5.59
N SER A 160 -15.00 9.79 -4.43
CA SER A 160 -14.55 11.08 -3.90
C SER A 160 -14.17 10.90 -2.44
N PHE A 161 -12.89 11.06 -2.11
CA PHE A 161 -12.40 10.93 -0.73
C PHE A 161 -12.81 12.14 0.15
N GLU A 162 -13.31 13.21 -0.44
CA GLU A 162 -13.84 14.35 0.31
C GLU A 162 -15.23 14.07 0.90
N SER A 163 -15.99 13.17 0.27
CA SER A 163 -17.39 12.89 0.62
C SER A 163 -17.66 11.41 0.90
N PHE A 164 -16.61 10.59 0.98
CA PHE A 164 -16.75 9.16 1.25
C PHE A 164 -16.97 8.93 2.74
N ASP A 165 -18.03 8.20 3.08
CA ASP A 165 -18.34 7.75 4.44
C ASP A 165 -17.86 6.30 4.63
N PRO A 166 -16.79 6.06 5.42
CA PRO A 166 -16.27 4.71 5.62
C PRO A 166 -17.07 3.86 6.62
N ASP A 167 -18.03 4.45 7.35
CA ASP A 167 -18.90 3.77 8.31
C ASP A 167 -20.23 3.36 7.67
N GLU A 168 -20.70 4.08 6.64
CA GLU A 168 -21.87 3.69 5.83
C GLU A 168 -21.54 2.54 4.85
N TYR A 169 -20.30 2.51 4.32
CA TYR A 169 -19.81 1.49 3.38
C TYR A 169 -19.76 0.08 3.98
#